data_AF-A0A8C6AX94-F1
#
_entry.id   AF-A0A8C6AX94-F1
#
_cell.length_a   1.000
_cell.length_b   1.000
_cell.length_c   1.000
_cell.angle_alpha   90.00
_cell.angle_beta   90.00
_cell.angle_gamma   90.00
#
_symmetry.space_group_name_H-M   'P 1'
#
loop_
_entity.id
_entity.type
_entity.pdbx_description
1 polymer ?
#
loop_
_entity_poly.entity_id
_entity_poly.type
_entity_poly.pdbx_seq_one_letter_code
_entity_poly.pdbx_strand_id
1 'polypeptide(L)'
;MCSLSPVLPAETSIPATTTTTTTTTPDFSSSSINLVTSFPAAPSPLPSSAQPDHAVPSSSLPREARSPSTRPNSPAPPQLPTCGRGPGPGRLLGLLARTLPPLLCLRSDSGGSLNAADLRQIMSPLSCLFRKLDLPSRAFEAASKGDFELQGYAFQALTEQQRRPRTVRMGLVQNRTPLPADTPVVKQVTALHRRIEAIVEVAAMCGVNIICFQEAWTMPFAFCTREKLPWTEFAESAEDGPTTKFCQELARKHDMVVVSPILERDTEHGDILWNTAVVISNSGAVLGKTRKNHIPRVGDFNESTYYMEGNLGHPVFQTQFGRIAVNICYGRHHPLNWLMYSINGAEVIFNPSATIGVLSESLWPIEARNAAIANHCFTCAINRVGEEFFPNEFTSGDGKKAHRDFGYFYGSSYVAAPDGSRTPGLSRNRDGLLVTELDLNLCRQVNDIWGFKDRSQEMEFTVLKSMNVLSRTGKNLTSYPTCKLMS
;
A
#
# COMPACT_ATOMS: atom_id res chain seq x y z
N MET A 1 27.72 -50.30 33.65
CA MET A 1 28.65 -51.07 34.51
C MET A 1 29.72 -50.09 34.95
N CYS A 2 29.59 -49.44 36.11
CA CYS A 2 29.76 -49.96 37.48
C CYS A 2 31.20 -49.82 38.00
N SER A 3 31.50 -48.64 38.54
CA SER A 3 32.54 -48.38 39.55
C SER A 3 31.89 -47.47 40.62
N LEU A 4 31.68 -47.98 41.83
CA LEU A 4 32.52 -47.81 43.02
C LEU A 4 32.32 -46.45 43.74
N SER A 5 31.75 -46.53 44.94
CA SER A 5 31.62 -45.48 45.98
C SER A 5 32.65 -45.77 47.10
N PRO A 6 32.64 -45.11 48.28
CA PRO A 6 32.10 -43.79 48.70
C PRO A 6 33.19 -42.94 49.41
N VAL A 7 32.82 -41.89 50.19
CA VAL A 7 33.34 -41.51 51.56
C VAL A 7 33.07 -40.00 51.87
N LEU A 8 32.86 -39.68 53.16
CA LEU A 8 32.56 -38.38 53.81
C LEU A 8 33.54 -38.17 55.02
N PRO A 9 33.57 -37.06 55.80
CA PRO A 9 32.66 -35.89 55.87
C PRO A 9 33.40 -34.55 55.52
N ALA A 10 33.53 -33.43 56.27
CA ALA A 10 33.32 -33.01 57.67
C ALA A 10 32.93 -31.50 57.78
N GLU A 11 33.04 -30.89 58.98
CA GLU A 11 32.42 -29.61 59.38
C GLU A 11 33.42 -28.48 59.74
N THR A 12 32.94 -27.22 59.79
CA THR A 12 33.31 -26.20 60.82
C THR A 12 32.30 -25.04 60.80
N SER A 13 32.23 -24.21 61.85
CA SER A 13 31.00 -23.42 62.16
C SER A 13 31.20 -22.04 62.82
N ILE A 14 30.27 -21.10 62.54
CA ILE A 14 29.81 -19.96 63.41
C ILE A 14 30.85 -18.81 63.60
N PRO A 15 30.49 -17.53 63.89
CA PRO A 15 29.21 -16.95 64.36
C PRO A 15 28.56 -15.83 63.51
N ALA A 16 27.43 -15.33 64.02
CA ALA A 16 26.49 -14.37 63.41
C ALA A 16 26.77 -12.87 63.69
N THR A 17 26.03 -12.00 63.00
CA THR A 17 25.32 -10.88 63.67
C THR A 17 24.07 -10.45 62.90
N THR A 18 23.12 -9.81 63.60
CA THR A 18 21.80 -9.40 63.10
C THR A 18 21.70 -7.90 62.80
N THR A 19 20.88 -7.53 61.82
CA THR A 19 20.16 -6.23 61.86
C THR A 19 18.76 -6.36 61.26
N THR A 20 17.78 -5.71 61.89
CA THR A 20 16.37 -5.67 61.48
C THR A 20 16.04 -4.41 60.68
N THR A 21 15.10 -4.54 59.72
CA THR A 21 14.22 -3.41 59.35
C THR A 21 12.82 -3.90 59.01
N THR A 22 11.81 -3.10 59.37
CA THR A 22 10.37 -3.43 59.31
C THR A 22 9.70 -2.97 58.03
N THR A 23 8.51 -3.50 57.79
CA THR A 23 7.53 -3.03 56.81
C THR A 23 7.16 -1.56 56.97
N THR A 24 7.19 -0.79 55.87
CA THR A 24 6.39 0.44 55.69
C THR A 24 5.93 0.57 54.24
N THR A 25 4.63 0.48 54.00
CA THR A 25 3.98 1.10 52.85
C THR A 25 3.78 2.60 53.10
N PRO A 26 3.92 3.45 52.08
CA PRO A 26 3.23 4.73 52.05
C PRO A 26 2.24 4.81 50.88
N ASP A 27 1.02 5.26 51.16
CA ASP A 27 0.20 5.91 50.14
C ASP A 27 0.94 7.12 49.56
N PHE A 28 0.67 7.47 48.31
CA PHE A 28 0.81 8.85 47.85
C PHE A 28 -0.47 9.33 47.18
N SER A 29 -1.13 10.26 47.87
CA SER A 29 -2.34 10.93 47.44
C SER A 29 -2.12 11.85 46.24
N SER A 30 -3.21 12.15 45.53
CA SER A 30 -3.32 13.24 44.57
C SER A 30 -2.66 14.54 45.02
N SER A 31 -1.79 15.11 44.16
CA SER A 31 -1.33 16.49 44.26
C SER A 31 -1.44 17.19 42.90
N SER A 32 -2.51 17.95 42.70
CA SER A 32 -2.78 18.69 41.46
C SER A 32 -1.76 19.81 41.25
N ILE A 33 -1.05 19.79 40.10
CA ILE A 33 -0.25 20.95 39.65
C ILE A 33 -1.07 21.75 38.66
N ASN A 34 -1.54 22.91 39.09
CA ASN A 34 -2.19 23.89 38.21
C ASN A 34 -1.13 24.53 37.29
N LEU A 35 -1.23 24.31 35.98
CA LEU A 35 -0.58 25.19 35.01
C LEU A 35 -1.64 26.12 34.40
N VAL A 36 -1.73 27.33 34.95
CA VAL A 36 -2.67 28.35 34.46
C VAL A 36 -2.10 28.99 33.20
N THR A 37 -2.58 28.57 32.03
CA THR A 37 -2.37 29.28 30.75
C THR A 37 -3.66 29.93 30.30
N SER A 38 -3.71 31.26 30.35
CA SER A 38 -4.90 32.06 30.04
C SER A 38 -5.31 31.96 28.56
N PHE A 39 -6.54 31.51 28.31
CA PHE A 39 -7.18 31.68 26.99
C PHE A 39 -7.59 33.15 26.78
N PRO A 40 -7.25 33.76 25.63
CA PRO A 40 -7.94 34.97 25.16
C PRO A 40 -9.40 34.64 24.81
N ALA A 41 -10.33 35.49 25.20
CA ALA A 41 -11.77 35.23 25.02
C ALA A 41 -12.23 35.36 23.57
N ALA A 42 -13.24 34.56 23.18
CA ALA A 42 -13.94 34.70 21.92
C ALA A 42 -14.98 35.85 21.99
N PRO A 43 -15.05 36.75 21.00
CA PRO A 43 -16.15 37.72 20.88
C PRO A 43 -17.45 37.01 20.49
N SER A 44 -18.53 37.34 21.20
CA SER A 44 -19.92 36.99 20.85
C SER A 44 -20.62 38.21 20.18
N PRO A 45 -21.82 38.06 19.56
CA PRO A 45 -22.12 38.72 18.28
C PRO A 45 -23.11 39.91 18.35
N LEU A 46 -23.64 40.29 17.16
CA LEU A 46 -24.73 41.25 16.86
C LEU A 46 -24.27 42.72 16.62
N PRO A 47 -25.07 43.57 15.92
CA PRO A 47 -26.40 43.33 15.35
C PRO A 47 -26.51 43.52 13.81
N SER A 48 -27.72 43.34 13.29
CA SER A 48 -28.11 43.54 11.88
C SER A 48 -28.50 44.98 11.52
N SER A 49 -28.25 45.42 10.29
CA SER A 49 -28.94 46.57 9.66
C SER A 49 -29.14 46.37 8.15
N ALA A 50 -30.16 47.03 7.60
CA ALA A 50 -30.76 46.75 6.29
C ALA A 50 -29.95 47.17 5.03
N GLN A 51 -30.44 46.76 3.85
CA GLN A 51 -30.10 47.33 2.54
C GLN A 51 -30.62 48.79 2.40
N PRO A 52 -30.24 49.51 1.33
CA PRO A 52 -31.10 49.48 0.14
C PRO A 52 -30.35 49.36 -1.20
N ASP A 53 -31.11 49.30 -2.30
CA ASP A 53 -30.65 49.12 -3.67
C ASP A 53 -29.83 50.29 -4.26
N HIS A 54 -28.94 49.96 -5.21
CA HIS A 54 -28.67 50.82 -6.36
C HIS A 54 -28.33 49.98 -7.61
N ALA A 55 -29.05 50.20 -8.70
CA ALA A 55 -28.72 49.71 -10.04
C ALA A 55 -27.84 50.72 -10.80
N VAL A 56 -27.13 50.30 -11.85
CA VAL A 56 -26.53 51.06 -12.98
C VAL A 56 -25.69 50.06 -13.83
N PRO A 57 -25.52 50.25 -15.17
CA PRO A 57 -26.12 49.27 -16.07
C PRO A 57 -25.15 48.61 -17.08
N SER A 58 -25.72 47.96 -18.10
CA SER A 58 -25.02 47.40 -19.26
C SER A 58 -24.34 48.46 -20.15
N SER A 59 -23.11 48.18 -20.58
CA SER A 59 -22.48 48.77 -21.77
C SER A 59 -21.66 47.70 -22.51
N SER A 60 -21.29 47.97 -23.76
CA SER A 60 -20.79 46.98 -24.73
C SER A 60 -19.60 47.53 -25.55
N LEU A 61 -19.15 46.73 -26.54
CA LEU A 61 -18.11 47.01 -27.56
C LEU A 61 -16.66 46.65 -27.17
N PRO A 62 -15.76 46.38 -28.14
CA PRO A 62 -16.01 45.68 -29.41
C PRO A 62 -14.97 44.58 -29.74
N ARG A 63 -15.19 43.86 -30.86
CA ARG A 63 -14.12 43.13 -31.58
C ARG A 63 -13.37 44.10 -32.50
N GLU A 64 -12.06 43.95 -32.61
CA GLU A 64 -11.29 44.47 -33.76
C GLU A 64 -11.08 43.40 -34.84
N ALA A 65 -10.80 43.86 -36.07
CA ALA A 65 -10.65 43.02 -37.26
C ALA A 65 -9.42 43.45 -38.09
N ARG A 66 -8.97 42.57 -38.99
CA ARG A 66 -7.75 42.74 -39.79
C ARG A 66 -7.88 43.78 -40.91
N SER A 67 -6.78 44.42 -41.25
CA SER A 67 -6.49 44.95 -42.61
C SER A 67 -4.98 44.77 -42.96
N PRO A 68 -4.55 44.87 -44.23
CA PRO A 68 -3.32 44.21 -44.71
C PRO A 68 -2.17 45.12 -45.19
N SER A 69 -0.99 44.54 -45.40
CA SER A 69 0.08 45.09 -46.27
C SER A 69 0.90 43.97 -46.97
N THR A 70 1.79 44.32 -47.90
CA THR A 70 2.25 43.46 -49.01
C THR A 70 3.77 43.25 -49.10
N ARG A 71 4.22 42.18 -49.79
CA ARG A 71 5.50 42.08 -50.54
C ARG A 71 5.52 40.87 -51.52
N PRO A 72 6.41 40.82 -52.54
CA PRO A 72 6.22 40.01 -53.76
C PRO A 72 7.14 38.76 -53.94
N ASN A 73 6.90 38.06 -55.06
CA ASN A 73 7.48 36.80 -55.56
C ASN A 73 9.02 36.70 -55.67
N SER A 74 9.55 35.46 -55.59
CA SER A 74 10.46 34.78 -56.57
C SER A 74 10.69 33.30 -56.13
N PRO A 75 11.42 32.39 -56.85
CA PRO A 75 10.79 31.33 -57.64
C PRO A 75 11.12 29.89 -57.18
N ALA A 76 10.53 28.88 -57.85
CA ALA A 76 10.66 27.45 -57.49
C ALA A 76 11.36 26.58 -58.55
N PRO A 77 12.10 25.53 -58.14
CA PRO A 77 12.48 24.38 -58.97
C PRO A 77 11.92 23.05 -58.37
N PRO A 78 12.16 21.87 -58.97
CA PRO A 78 11.30 21.28 -60.00
C PRO A 78 10.55 20.01 -59.55
N GLN A 79 9.60 19.51 -60.36
CA GLN A 79 8.86 18.26 -60.10
C GLN A 79 9.47 17.05 -60.84
N LEU A 80 9.31 15.85 -60.24
CA LEU A 80 8.84 14.57 -60.83
C LEU A 80 9.24 13.38 -59.92
N PRO A 81 8.59 12.20 -59.96
CA PRO A 81 7.28 11.87 -60.54
C PRO A 81 6.26 11.35 -59.50
N THR A 82 4.98 11.26 -59.87
CA THR A 82 3.92 10.68 -59.02
C THR A 82 3.63 9.22 -59.34
N CYS A 83 3.52 8.35 -58.32
CA CYS A 83 2.80 7.08 -58.43
C CYS A 83 2.27 6.59 -57.07
N GLY A 84 1.12 5.90 -57.07
CA GLY A 84 0.52 5.26 -55.89
C GLY A 84 -0.42 6.15 -55.05
N ARG A 85 -1.74 6.00 -55.22
CA ARG A 85 -2.74 6.52 -54.26
C ARG A 85 -2.95 5.50 -53.13
N GLY A 86 -2.72 5.93 -51.88
CA GLY A 86 -3.12 5.23 -50.66
C GLY A 86 -3.87 6.20 -49.73
N PRO A 87 -4.71 5.71 -48.78
CA PRO A 87 -5.59 6.57 -47.99
C PRO A 87 -4.82 7.49 -47.02
N GLY A 88 -5.27 8.74 -46.92
CA GLY A 88 -4.56 9.83 -46.24
C GLY A 88 -4.55 9.79 -44.70
N PRO A 89 -3.87 10.77 -44.07
CA PRO A 89 -3.54 10.80 -42.64
C PRO A 89 -4.74 11.17 -41.73
N GLY A 90 -5.83 10.40 -41.81
CA GLY A 90 -7.04 10.57 -41.01
C GLY A 90 -7.42 9.37 -40.14
N ARG A 91 -6.65 8.26 -40.17
CA ARG A 91 -6.96 7.03 -39.42
C ARG A 91 -5.79 6.43 -38.61
N LEU A 92 -4.60 7.03 -38.61
CA LEU A 92 -3.44 6.46 -37.92
C LEU A 92 -3.39 6.75 -36.41
N LEU A 93 -3.91 7.90 -35.96
CA LEU A 93 -3.97 8.25 -34.53
C LEU A 93 -5.01 7.43 -33.73
N GLY A 94 -5.99 6.81 -34.39
CA GLY A 94 -7.06 6.05 -33.72
C GLY A 94 -6.74 4.58 -33.45
N LEU A 95 -5.65 4.04 -34.03
CA LEU A 95 -5.37 2.59 -34.03
C LEU A 95 -4.13 2.18 -33.21
N LEU A 96 -3.21 3.10 -32.93
CA LEU A 96 -2.01 2.85 -32.10
C LEU A 96 -2.30 2.80 -30.59
N ALA A 97 -3.48 3.25 -30.14
CA ALA A 97 -3.88 3.28 -28.74
C ALA A 97 -4.59 2.00 -28.24
N ARG A 98 -4.48 0.87 -28.96
CA ARG A 98 -5.22 -0.38 -28.66
C ARG A 98 -4.40 -1.67 -28.65
N THR A 99 -3.08 -1.62 -28.83
CA THR A 99 -2.26 -2.82 -29.12
C THR A 99 -0.95 -2.94 -28.30
N LEU A 100 -0.79 -2.17 -27.22
CA LEU A 100 0.38 -2.23 -26.32
C LEU A 100 -0.06 -2.39 -24.85
N PRO A 101 -0.23 -3.63 -24.35
CA PRO A 101 -0.41 -3.90 -22.91
C PRO A 101 0.94 -3.78 -22.15
N PRO A 102 0.92 -3.54 -20.83
CA PRO A 102 2.13 -3.42 -20.02
C PRO A 102 2.93 -4.74 -19.99
N LEU A 103 4.18 -4.66 -20.46
CA LEU A 103 4.99 -5.79 -20.95
C LEU A 103 5.46 -6.82 -19.88
N LEU A 104 5.14 -6.65 -18.59
CA LEU A 104 5.61 -7.53 -17.51
C LEU A 104 4.71 -8.75 -17.22
N CYS A 105 3.52 -8.86 -17.83
CA CYS A 105 2.64 -10.03 -17.69
C CYS A 105 2.65 -10.96 -18.94
N LEU A 106 3.37 -10.59 -20.01
CA LEU A 106 3.39 -11.33 -21.28
C LEU A 106 4.30 -12.57 -21.24
N ARG A 107 3.80 -13.66 -20.67
CA ARG A 107 4.33 -15.02 -20.89
C ARG A 107 3.31 -16.06 -21.37
N SER A 108 2.05 -15.67 -21.60
CA SER A 108 0.98 -16.55 -22.10
C SER A 108 0.27 -16.03 -23.36
N ASP A 109 -0.11 -14.76 -23.39
CA ASP A 109 -1.21 -14.29 -24.26
C ASP A 109 -0.79 -13.64 -25.60
N SER A 110 0.44 -13.87 -26.08
CA SER A 110 0.87 -13.37 -27.39
C SER A 110 1.84 -14.31 -28.11
N GLY A 111 1.41 -14.89 -29.23
CA GLY A 111 2.18 -15.81 -30.07
C GLY A 111 3.31 -15.18 -30.90
N GLY A 112 3.97 -14.13 -30.38
CA GLY A 112 5.12 -13.48 -30.99
C GLY A 112 6.40 -13.85 -30.24
N SER A 113 7.24 -14.71 -30.82
CA SER A 113 8.49 -15.15 -30.20
C SER A 113 9.59 -14.08 -30.31
N LEU A 114 9.71 -13.22 -29.30
CA LEU A 114 10.97 -12.51 -29.06
C LEU A 114 12.09 -13.53 -28.82
N ASN A 115 13.25 -13.34 -29.43
CA ASN A 115 14.34 -14.30 -29.30
C ASN A 115 15.00 -14.19 -27.91
N ALA A 116 15.75 -15.23 -27.50
CA ALA A 116 16.33 -15.29 -26.16
C ALA A 116 17.39 -14.21 -25.86
N ALA A 117 18.01 -13.60 -26.88
CA ALA A 117 18.91 -12.46 -26.71
C ALA A 117 18.11 -11.16 -26.49
N ASP A 118 17.12 -10.88 -27.34
CA ASP A 118 16.23 -9.71 -27.20
C ASP A 118 15.53 -9.71 -25.83
N LEU A 119 15.02 -10.86 -25.40
CA LEU A 119 14.40 -11.04 -24.08
C LEU A 119 15.38 -10.71 -22.95
N ARG A 120 16.66 -11.13 -23.04
CA ARG A 120 17.67 -10.76 -22.04
C ARG A 120 18.00 -9.27 -22.08
N GLN A 121 18.08 -8.66 -23.27
CA GLN A 121 18.37 -7.24 -23.41
C GLN A 121 17.22 -6.34 -22.94
N ILE A 122 15.97 -6.77 -23.12
CA ILE A 122 14.76 -6.09 -22.62
C ILE A 122 14.58 -6.30 -21.11
N MET A 123 14.79 -7.52 -20.61
CA MET A 123 14.67 -7.81 -19.17
C MET A 123 15.80 -7.22 -18.33
N SER A 124 17.00 -7.02 -18.88
CA SER A 124 18.16 -6.46 -18.16
C SER A 124 17.85 -5.11 -17.47
N PRO A 125 17.44 -4.03 -18.18
CA PRO A 125 17.07 -2.76 -17.55
C PRO A 125 15.70 -2.81 -16.84
N LEU A 126 14.81 -3.74 -17.21
CA LEU A 126 13.45 -3.80 -16.65
C LEU A 126 13.38 -4.57 -15.33
N SER A 127 14.05 -5.71 -15.16
CA SER A 127 14.10 -6.52 -13.92
C SER A 127 14.97 -7.78 -14.05
N CYS A 128 16.21 -7.78 -13.53
CA CYS A 128 17.10 -8.96 -13.53
C CYS A 128 18.07 -9.01 -12.31
N LEU A 129 17.59 -9.32 -11.11
CA LEU A 129 18.45 -9.72 -9.96
C LEU A 129 17.76 -10.72 -8.99
N PHE A 130 16.76 -11.46 -9.48
CA PHE A 130 16.02 -12.47 -8.70
C PHE A 130 16.21 -13.89 -9.25
N ARG A 131 16.21 -14.89 -8.37
CA ARG A 131 16.19 -16.33 -8.70
C ARG A 131 14.75 -16.85 -8.66
N LYS A 132 14.39 -17.89 -9.42
CA LYS A 132 13.13 -18.62 -9.17
C LYS A 132 13.31 -19.54 -7.95
N LEU A 133 12.29 -19.65 -7.09
CA LEU A 133 12.27 -20.61 -5.99
C LEU A 133 11.78 -21.99 -6.44
N ASP A 134 12.42 -23.00 -5.89
CA ASP A 134 12.09 -24.41 -6.03
C ASP A 134 11.04 -24.78 -4.96
N LEU A 135 9.78 -24.40 -5.21
CA LEU A 135 8.67 -24.65 -4.29
C LEU A 135 8.27 -26.15 -4.29
N PRO A 136 7.79 -26.73 -3.18
CA PRO A 136 7.50 -28.17 -3.10
C PRO A 136 6.36 -28.61 -4.04
N SER A 137 6.48 -29.79 -4.68
CA SER A 137 5.48 -30.33 -5.61
C SER A 137 4.07 -30.36 -5.02
N ARG A 138 3.93 -30.81 -3.76
CA ARG A 138 2.66 -30.80 -3.01
C ARG A 138 1.96 -29.43 -2.96
N ALA A 139 2.71 -28.33 -3.00
CA ALA A 139 2.18 -26.98 -2.98
C ALA A 139 1.63 -26.57 -4.36
N PHE A 140 2.30 -26.98 -5.45
CA PHE A 140 1.77 -26.83 -6.81
C PHE A 140 0.53 -27.71 -7.04
N GLU A 141 0.53 -28.95 -6.55
CA GLU A 141 -0.62 -29.86 -6.59
C GLU A 141 -1.83 -29.27 -5.83
N ALA A 142 -1.60 -28.74 -4.63
CA ALA A 142 -2.64 -28.09 -3.82
C ALA A 142 -3.15 -26.78 -4.45
N ALA A 143 -2.27 -25.93 -5.00
CA ALA A 143 -2.67 -24.71 -5.71
C ALA A 143 -3.45 -25.01 -7.01
N SER A 144 -3.04 -26.05 -7.73
CA SER A 144 -3.75 -26.53 -8.93
C SER A 144 -5.15 -27.06 -8.57
N LYS A 145 -5.26 -27.92 -7.55
CA LYS A 145 -6.54 -28.41 -7.01
C LYS A 145 -7.42 -27.26 -6.48
N GLY A 146 -6.80 -26.23 -5.93
CA GLY A 146 -7.48 -25.03 -5.42
C GLY A 146 -7.85 -23.98 -6.48
N ASP A 147 -7.53 -24.18 -7.77
CA ASP A 147 -7.65 -23.15 -8.82
C ASP A 147 -7.06 -21.78 -8.39
N PHE A 148 -5.75 -21.74 -8.13
CA PHE A 148 -5.01 -20.48 -8.04
C PHE A 148 -3.59 -20.61 -8.63
N GLU A 149 -2.98 -19.48 -8.97
CA GLU A 149 -1.58 -19.42 -9.39
C GLU A 149 -0.62 -19.53 -8.19
N LEU A 150 0.47 -20.27 -8.33
CA LEU A 150 1.57 -20.29 -7.37
C LEU A 150 2.87 -19.90 -8.08
N GLN A 151 3.51 -18.81 -7.63
CA GLN A 151 4.84 -18.40 -8.09
C GLN A 151 5.80 -18.26 -6.92
N GLY A 152 7.09 -18.42 -7.21
CA GLY A 152 8.17 -18.42 -6.22
C GLY A 152 9.42 -17.71 -6.74
N TYR A 153 9.92 -16.70 -6.04
CA TYR A 153 11.17 -16.00 -6.38
C TYR A 153 12.02 -15.67 -5.13
N ALA A 154 13.31 -15.41 -5.32
CA ALA A 154 14.23 -15.05 -4.24
C ALA A 154 15.11 -13.85 -4.62
N PHE A 155 15.29 -12.94 -3.65
CA PHE A 155 16.24 -11.83 -3.69
C PHE A 155 17.33 -12.08 -2.63
N GLN A 156 18.60 -11.97 -3.04
CA GLN A 156 19.75 -12.33 -2.20
C GLN A 156 20.61 -11.10 -1.91
N ALA A 157 21.13 -11.03 -0.68
CA ALA A 157 22.15 -10.06 -0.30
C ALA A 157 23.56 -10.65 -0.54
N LEU A 158 24.59 -9.80 -0.51
CA LEU A 158 25.98 -10.25 -0.38
C LEU A 158 26.20 -10.84 1.01
N THR A 159 27.06 -11.85 1.13
CA THR A 159 27.41 -12.47 2.41
C THR A 159 28.18 -11.51 3.30
N GLU A 160 27.62 -11.13 4.44
CA GLU A 160 28.31 -10.29 5.45
C GLU A 160 29.22 -11.14 6.34
N GLN A 161 30.40 -10.61 6.69
CA GLN A 161 31.34 -11.30 7.59
C GLN A 161 30.87 -11.32 9.05
N GLN A 162 30.17 -10.27 9.50
CA GLN A 162 29.73 -10.09 10.89
C GLN A 162 28.28 -10.52 11.14
N ARG A 163 27.49 -10.78 10.10
CA ARG A 163 26.04 -11.01 10.21
C ARG A 163 25.61 -12.19 9.35
N ARG A 164 24.73 -13.03 9.89
CA ARG A 164 24.11 -14.12 9.13
C ARG A 164 23.07 -13.54 8.16
N PRO A 165 22.80 -14.20 7.01
CA PRO A 165 21.65 -13.90 6.16
C PRO A 165 20.36 -13.79 6.99
N ARG A 166 19.57 -12.73 6.75
CA ARG A 166 18.27 -12.52 7.40
C ARG A 166 17.15 -12.90 6.45
N THR A 167 17.16 -14.19 6.08
CA THR A 167 16.23 -14.79 5.12
C THR A 167 14.83 -14.90 5.71
N VAL A 168 13.84 -14.38 5.00
CA VAL A 168 12.41 -14.42 5.33
C VAL A 168 11.59 -14.69 4.06
N ARG A 169 10.50 -15.45 4.17
CA ARG A 169 9.57 -15.70 3.06
C ARG A 169 8.27 -14.92 3.25
N MET A 170 7.95 -14.06 2.28
CA MET A 170 6.70 -13.32 2.20
C MET A 170 5.70 -14.05 1.31
N GLY A 171 4.43 -14.06 1.70
CA GLY A 171 3.29 -14.50 0.88
C GLY A 171 2.39 -13.31 0.55
N LEU A 172 2.17 -13.04 -0.73
CA LEU A 172 1.19 -12.05 -1.19
C LEU A 172 0.02 -12.81 -1.81
N VAL A 173 -1.21 -12.55 -1.33
CA VAL A 173 -2.43 -13.20 -1.82
C VAL A 173 -3.31 -12.20 -2.57
N GLN A 174 -3.65 -12.52 -3.82
CA GLN A 174 -4.71 -11.87 -4.59
C GLN A 174 -5.85 -12.87 -4.84
N ASN A 175 -7.10 -12.41 -4.76
CA ASN A 175 -8.28 -13.22 -5.04
C ASN A 175 -9.49 -12.38 -5.48
N ARG A 176 -10.42 -13.01 -6.21
CA ARG A 176 -11.77 -12.48 -6.45
C ARG A 176 -12.70 -12.74 -5.26
N THR A 177 -13.84 -12.06 -5.22
CA THR A 177 -14.96 -12.48 -4.36
C THR A 177 -15.54 -13.81 -4.85
N PRO A 178 -15.74 -14.82 -3.98
CA PRO A 178 -16.16 -16.16 -4.37
C PRO A 178 -17.68 -16.29 -4.60
N LEU A 179 -18.47 -15.29 -4.20
CA LEU A 179 -19.93 -15.27 -4.28
C LEU A 179 -20.40 -13.91 -4.83
N PRO A 180 -21.58 -13.82 -5.48
CA PRO A 180 -22.16 -12.56 -5.95
C PRO A 180 -22.41 -11.56 -4.80
N ALA A 181 -22.29 -10.26 -5.08
CA ALA A 181 -22.28 -9.22 -4.05
C ALA A 181 -23.62 -9.03 -3.30
N ASP A 182 -24.73 -9.51 -3.84
CA ASP A 182 -26.06 -9.55 -3.19
C ASP A 182 -26.21 -10.67 -2.15
N THR A 183 -25.23 -11.57 -2.05
CA THR A 183 -25.20 -12.66 -1.06
C THR A 183 -25.18 -12.09 0.37
N PRO A 184 -25.92 -12.67 1.34
CA PRO A 184 -25.86 -12.21 2.74
C PRO A 184 -24.44 -12.15 3.31
N VAL A 185 -24.11 -11.02 3.97
CA VAL A 185 -22.77 -10.63 4.46
C VAL A 185 -22.00 -11.78 5.09
N VAL A 186 -22.58 -12.45 6.10
CA VAL A 186 -21.93 -13.57 6.81
C VAL A 186 -21.54 -14.74 5.90
N LYS A 187 -22.28 -15.00 4.82
CA LYS A 187 -21.94 -16.03 3.82
C LYS A 187 -20.79 -15.60 2.93
N GLN A 188 -20.71 -14.31 2.56
CA GLN A 188 -19.58 -13.77 1.79
C GLN A 188 -18.28 -13.85 2.61
N VAL A 189 -18.31 -13.34 3.85
CA VAL A 189 -17.17 -13.39 4.79
C VAL A 189 -16.73 -14.84 5.03
N THR A 190 -17.66 -15.75 5.33
CA THR A 190 -17.34 -17.19 5.52
C THR A 190 -16.71 -17.83 4.28
N ALA A 191 -17.18 -17.48 3.08
CA ALA A 191 -16.62 -18.01 1.83
C ALA A 191 -15.21 -17.45 1.55
N LEU A 192 -14.98 -16.17 1.87
CA LEU A 192 -13.67 -15.54 1.77
C LEU A 192 -12.68 -16.10 2.80
N HIS A 193 -13.09 -16.31 4.05
CA HIS A 193 -12.28 -17.00 5.07
C HIS A 193 -11.82 -18.37 4.57
N ARG A 194 -12.75 -19.22 4.09
CA ARG A 194 -12.42 -20.55 3.52
C ARG A 194 -11.52 -20.48 2.29
N ARG A 195 -11.70 -19.45 1.43
CA ARG A 195 -10.84 -19.23 0.26
C ARG A 195 -9.42 -18.89 0.68
N ILE A 196 -9.26 -18.02 1.67
CA ILE A 196 -7.96 -17.61 2.21
C ILE A 196 -7.29 -18.73 2.99
N GLU A 197 -8.00 -19.51 3.81
CA GLU A 197 -7.42 -20.66 4.52
C GLU A 197 -6.74 -21.65 3.55
N ALA A 198 -7.42 -22.04 2.48
CA ALA A 198 -6.86 -22.94 1.47
C ALA A 198 -5.61 -22.40 0.77
N ILE A 199 -5.46 -21.07 0.66
CA ILE A 199 -4.26 -20.41 0.11
C ILE A 199 -3.15 -20.32 1.18
N VAL A 200 -3.51 -20.01 2.44
CA VAL A 200 -2.59 -19.94 3.58
C VAL A 200 -1.98 -21.30 3.90
N GLU A 201 -2.73 -22.41 3.77
CA GLU A 201 -2.17 -23.76 3.93
C GLU A 201 -1.09 -24.06 2.88
N VAL A 202 -1.26 -23.60 1.64
CA VAL A 202 -0.21 -23.72 0.60
C VAL A 202 0.97 -22.77 0.87
N ALA A 203 0.72 -21.58 1.40
CA ALA A 203 1.78 -20.68 1.86
C ALA A 203 2.62 -21.33 2.98
N ALA A 204 1.98 -22.01 3.93
CA ALA A 204 2.64 -22.79 4.97
C ALA A 204 3.42 -23.98 4.39
N MET A 205 2.89 -24.70 3.39
CA MET A 205 3.65 -25.75 2.68
C MET A 205 4.91 -25.23 2.00
N CYS A 206 4.90 -23.97 1.55
CA CYS A 206 6.04 -23.24 0.98
C CYS A 206 6.97 -22.59 2.01
N GLY A 207 6.64 -22.66 3.31
CA GLY A 207 7.42 -22.05 4.40
C GLY A 207 7.35 -20.52 4.45
N VAL A 208 6.21 -19.92 4.07
CA VAL A 208 5.97 -18.48 4.26
C VAL A 208 5.98 -18.13 5.75
N ASN A 209 6.62 -17.00 6.09
CA ASN A 209 6.76 -16.49 7.44
C ASN A 209 5.83 -15.30 7.71
N ILE A 210 5.56 -14.47 6.70
CA ILE A 210 4.60 -13.36 6.78
C ILE A 210 3.70 -13.42 5.55
N ILE A 211 2.38 -13.44 5.76
CA ILE A 211 1.39 -13.39 4.69
C ILE A 211 0.57 -12.10 4.79
N CYS A 212 0.29 -11.50 3.64
CA CYS A 212 -0.55 -10.32 3.52
C CYS A 212 -1.64 -10.57 2.47
N PHE A 213 -2.87 -10.20 2.83
CA PHE A 213 -4.03 -10.24 1.93
C PHE A 213 -4.20 -8.88 1.24
N GLN A 214 -5.05 -8.84 0.21
CA GLN A 214 -5.43 -7.62 -0.51
C GLN A 214 -6.28 -6.64 0.34
N GLU A 215 -6.59 -5.47 -0.20
CA GLU A 215 -7.43 -4.49 0.51
C GLU A 215 -8.88 -4.97 0.69
N ALA A 216 -9.42 -4.72 1.89
CA ALA A 216 -10.80 -5.05 2.28
C ALA A 216 -11.19 -6.49 1.90
N TRP A 217 -10.31 -7.46 2.20
CA TRP A 217 -10.36 -8.80 1.59
C TRP A 217 -11.61 -9.60 1.97
N THR A 218 -12.32 -9.22 3.04
CA THR A 218 -13.55 -9.85 3.54
C THR A 218 -14.83 -9.39 2.86
N MET A 219 -14.77 -8.40 1.96
CA MET A 219 -15.94 -7.80 1.31
C MET A 219 -15.73 -7.55 -0.20
N PRO A 220 -16.81 -7.48 -1.01
CA PRO A 220 -16.79 -6.77 -2.28
C PRO A 220 -16.42 -5.30 -2.05
N PHE A 221 -15.77 -4.66 -3.01
CA PHE A 221 -15.28 -3.29 -2.91
C PHE A 221 -16.40 -2.27 -3.20
N ALA A 222 -17.52 -2.40 -2.48
CA ALA A 222 -18.80 -1.73 -2.72
C ALA A 222 -18.80 -0.21 -2.56
N PHE A 223 -17.64 0.43 -2.32
CA PHE A 223 -17.55 1.85 -2.05
C PHE A 223 -18.03 2.74 -3.22
N CYS A 224 -18.09 2.21 -4.44
CA CYS A 224 -18.71 2.86 -5.61
C CYS A 224 -20.20 3.18 -5.44
N THR A 225 -20.96 2.31 -4.77
CA THR A 225 -22.41 2.43 -4.61
C THR A 225 -22.79 3.67 -3.80
N ARG A 226 -21.88 4.12 -2.91
CA ARG A 226 -22.11 5.12 -1.85
C ARG A 226 -23.20 4.72 -0.82
N GLU A 227 -23.74 3.51 -0.92
CA GLU A 227 -24.82 3.00 -0.06
C GLU A 227 -24.30 2.62 1.34
N LYS A 228 -25.13 2.78 2.38
CA LYS A 228 -24.72 2.44 3.76
C LYS A 228 -25.02 1.01 4.17
N LEU A 229 -26.13 0.43 3.71
CA LEU A 229 -26.52 -0.95 4.00
C LEU A 229 -26.67 -1.72 2.69
N PRO A 230 -26.27 -3.01 2.64
CA PRO A 230 -25.67 -3.79 3.73
C PRO A 230 -24.16 -3.53 3.93
N TRP A 231 -23.53 -2.67 3.12
CA TRP A 231 -22.05 -2.59 3.01
C TRP A 231 -21.32 -2.22 4.31
N THR A 232 -21.94 -1.49 5.24
CA THR A 232 -21.34 -1.19 6.56
C THR A 232 -21.56 -2.28 7.63
N GLU A 233 -22.29 -3.35 7.31
CA GLU A 233 -22.37 -4.58 8.13
C GLU A 233 -21.11 -5.46 7.98
N PHE A 234 -20.31 -5.25 6.93
CA PHE A 234 -18.97 -5.84 6.80
C PHE A 234 -17.92 -5.20 7.74
N ALA A 235 -18.29 -4.17 8.50
CA ALA A 235 -17.37 -3.48 9.41
C ALA A 235 -17.25 -4.19 10.75
N GLU A 236 -16.05 -4.72 11.04
CA GLU A 236 -15.75 -5.53 12.23
C GLU A 236 -14.85 -4.80 13.24
N SER A 237 -14.84 -5.25 14.50
CA SER A 237 -13.79 -4.87 15.47
C SER A 237 -12.41 -5.30 14.95
N ALA A 238 -11.43 -4.40 15.00
CA ALA A 238 -10.08 -4.71 14.52
C ALA A 238 -9.33 -5.68 15.47
N GLU A 239 -9.53 -5.53 16.77
CA GLU A 239 -8.87 -6.33 17.82
C GLU A 239 -9.53 -7.70 18.00
N ASP A 240 -10.86 -7.80 17.87
CA ASP A 240 -11.62 -9.00 18.24
C ASP A 240 -12.75 -9.37 17.26
N GLY A 241 -12.82 -8.76 16.08
CA GLY A 241 -13.75 -9.19 15.02
C GLY A 241 -13.57 -10.66 14.63
N PRO A 242 -14.61 -11.34 14.12
CA PRO A 242 -14.51 -12.75 13.71
C PRO A 242 -13.40 -12.99 12.67
N THR A 243 -13.11 -12.03 11.79
CA THR A 243 -11.98 -12.07 10.86
C THR A 243 -10.64 -12.02 11.58
N THR A 244 -10.45 -11.14 12.58
CA THR A 244 -9.21 -11.11 13.36
C THR A 244 -9.02 -12.41 14.13
N LYS A 245 -10.07 -12.94 14.77
CA LYS A 245 -10.04 -14.23 15.49
C LYS A 245 -9.64 -15.40 14.56
N PHE A 246 -10.22 -15.47 13.35
CA PHE A 246 -9.80 -16.40 12.30
C PHE A 246 -8.32 -16.23 11.91
N CYS A 247 -7.83 -15.00 11.72
CA CYS A 247 -6.42 -14.74 11.43
C CYS A 247 -5.49 -15.13 12.59
N GLN A 248 -5.90 -15.00 13.86
CA GLN A 248 -5.15 -15.44 15.04
C GLN A 248 -5.02 -16.97 15.10
N GLU A 249 -6.04 -17.71 14.66
CA GLU A 249 -5.97 -19.17 14.53
C GLU A 249 -5.03 -19.60 13.41
N LEU A 250 -5.15 -19.02 12.21
CA LEU A 250 -4.23 -19.29 11.10
C LEU A 250 -2.77 -18.97 11.44
N ALA A 251 -2.52 -17.82 12.07
CA ALA A 251 -1.18 -17.40 12.47
C ALA A 251 -0.50 -18.44 13.37
N ARG A 252 -1.22 -18.88 14.41
CA ARG A 252 -0.77 -19.87 15.40
C ARG A 252 -0.67 -21.30 14.83
N LYS A 253 -1.58 -21.67 13.92
CA LYS A 253 -1.59 -22.96 13.20
C LYS A 253 -0.36 -23.16 12.31
N HIS A 254 0.28 -22.07 11.88
CA HIS A 254 1.34 -22.10 10.86
C HIS A 254 2.64 -21.34 11.24
N ASP A 255 2.79 -20.85 12.47
CA ASP A 255 3.89 -19.95 12.92
C ASP A 255 4.13 -18.77 11.97
N MET A 256 3.04 -18.16 11.50
CA MET A 256 3.04 -17.19 10.41
C MET A 256 2.45 -15.85 10.86
N VAL A 257 3.15 -14.74 10.61
CA VAL A 257 2.58 -13.40 10.82
C VAL A 257 1.51 -13.15 9.74
N VAL A 258 0.34 -12.65 10.13
CA VAL A 258 -0.76 -12.37 9.21
C VAL A 258 -1.04 -10.86 9.20
N VAL A 259 -1.09 -10.27 8.01
CA VAL A 259 -1.52 -8.89 7.77
C VAL A 259 -2.90 -8.92 7.10
N SER A 260 -3.90 -8.36 7.80
CA SER A 260 -5.32 -8.47 7.44
C SER A 260 -5.97 -7.09 7.22
N PRO A 261 -6.11 -6.63 5.96
CA PRO A 261 -6.81 -5.38 5.63
C PRO A 261 -8.33 -5.54 5.59
N ILE A 262 -9.02 -4.87 6.51
CA ILE A 262 -10.48 -4.96 6.73
C ILE A 262 -11.14 -3.58 6.75
N LEU A 263 -12.47 -3.57 6.68
CA LEU A 263 -13.28 -2.45 7.15
C LEU A 263 -13.43 -2.58 8.67
N GLU A 264 -12.87 -1.63 9.41
CA GLU A 264 -12.95 -1.56 10.87
C GLU A 264 -14.19 -0.76 11.31
N ARG A 265 -14.79 -1.17 12.43
CA ARG A 265 -15.76 -0.42 13.24
C ARG A 265 -15.15 -0.12 14.60
N ASP A 266 -14.90 1.15 14.87
CA ASP A 266 -14.31 1.64 16.13
C ASP A 266 -15.41 1.94 17.15
N THR A 267 -15.81 0.91 17.91
CA THR A 267 -16.89 0.98 18.90
C THR A 267 -16.56 1.93 20.05
N GLU A 268 -15.29 2.01 20.47
CA GLU A 268 -14.84 2.92 21.52
C GLU A 268 -14.99 4.40 21.12
N HIS A 269 -14.81 4.70 19.82
CA HIS A 269 -14.91 6.06 19.28
C HIS A 269 -16.25 6.32 18.56
N GLY A 270 -17.32 5.66 18.98
CA GLY A 270 -18.68 5.95 18.52
C GLY A 270 -19.04 5.32 17.17
N ASP A 271 -18.66 4.06 16.96
CA ASP A 271 -18.94 3.26 15.76
C ASP A 271 -18.37 3.83 14.44
N ILE A 272 -17.36 4.69 14.53
CA ILE A 272 -16.69 5.29 13.37
C ILE A 272 -16.02 4.19 12.53
N LEU A 273 -16.21 4.27 11.21
CA LEU A 273 -15.60 3.32 10.28
C LEU A 273 -14.20 3.76 9.87
N TRP A 274 -13.32 2.78 9.66
CA TRP A 274 -11.96 2.99 9.16
C TRP A 274 -11.56 1.89 8.16
N ASN A 275 -10.67 2.21 7.23
CA ASN A 275 -9.99 1.21 6.41
C ASN A 275 -8.63 0.90 7.05
N THR A 276 -8.46 -0.35 7.49
CA THR A 276 -7.52 -0.70 8.55
C THR A 276 -6.83 -2.02 8.26
N ALA A 277 -5.50 -2.06 8.40
CA ALA A 277 -4.73 -3.29 8.37
C ALA A 277 -4.35 -3.70 9.80
N VAL A 278 -4.86 -4.85 10.23
CA VAL A 278 -4.51 -5.51 11.51
C VAL A 278 -3.26 -6.36 11.28
N VAL A 279 -2.31 -6.34 12.22
CA VAL A 279 -1.10 -7.15 12.18
C VAL A 279 -1.13 -8.16 13.33
N ILE A 280 -1.11 -9.44 12.98
CA ILE A 280 -1.19 -10.56 13.92
C ILE A 280 0.16 -11.29 13.93
N SER A 281 0.77 -11.44 15.11
CA SER A 281 1.98 -12.23 15.33
C SER A 281 1.72 -13.71 15.03
N ASN A 282 2.77 -14.40 14.59
CA ASN A 282 2.87 -15.86 14.51
C ASN A 282 2.41 -16.62 15.78
N SER A 283 2.46 -15.99 16.96
CA SER A 283 1.89 -16.53 18.22
C SER A 283 0.35 -16.58 18.25
N GLY A 284 -0.31 -15.90 17.31
CA GLY A 284 -1.74 -15.58 17.35
C GLY A 284 -2.09 -14.37 18.22
N ALA A 285 -1.12 -13.59 18.71
CA ALA A 285 -1.37 -12.31 19.38
C ALA A 285 -1.53 -11.17 18.36
N VAL A 286 -2.50 -10.27 18.56
CA VAL A 286 -2.61 -9.03 17.78
C VAL A 286 -1.48 -8.08 18.22
N LEU A 287 -0.64 -7.63 17.28
CA LEU A 287 0.43 -6.65 17.53
C LEU A 287 -0.07 -5.20 17.44
N GLY A 288 -1.22 -4.99 16.81
CA GLY A 288 -1.88 -3.70 16.65
C GLY A 288 -2.45 -3.53 15.24
N LYS A 289 -2.80 -2.29 14.90
CA LYS A 289 -3.45 -1.91 13.65
C LYS A 289 -2.85 -0.63 13.06
N THR A 290 -3.00 -0.44 11.75
CA THR A 290 -2.74 0.83 11.07
C THR A 290 -3.92 1.22 10.17
N ARG A 291 -4.20 2.53 10.08
CA ARG A 291 -5.36 3.09 9.36
C ARG A 291 -4.91 3.79 8.07
N LYS A 292 -5.76 3.83 7.06
CA LYS A 292 -5.44 4.38 5.74
C LYS A 292 -5.23 5.90 5.78
N ASN A 293 -3.97 6.34 5.75
CA ASN A 293 -3.59 7.76 5.84
C ASN A 293 -4.14 8.65 4.70
N HIS A 294 -4.32 8.09 3.50
CA HIS A 294 -4.77 8.84 2.32
C HIS A 294 -6.02 8.20 1.71
N ILE A 295 -7.15 8.90 1.80
CA ILE A 295 -8.45 8.43 1.31
C ILE A 295 -8.74 8.99 -0.08
N PRO A 296 -9.01 8.15 -1.10
CA PRO A 296 -9.39 8.63 -2.43
C PRO A 296 -10.80 9.21 -2.44
N ARG A 297 -11.00 10.09 -3.42
CA ARG A 297 -12.23 10.83 -3.69
C ARG A 297 -12.49 10.92 -5.20
N VAL A 298 -12.12 9.86 -5.94
CA VAL A 298 -11.89 9.90 -7.40
C VAL A 298 -12.67 8.80 -8.11
N GLY A 299 -13.55 9.18 -9.03
CA GLY A 299 -14.33 8.24 -9.84
C GLY A 299 -15.22 7.34 -8.98
N ASP A 300 -15.08 6.03 -9.15
CA ASP A 300 -15.78 5.01 -8.37
C ASP A 300 -15.19 4.82 -6.96
N PHE A 301 -13.97 5.31 -6.69
CA PHE A 301 -13.31 5.25 -5.38
C PHE A 301 -13.82 6.34 -4.43
N ASN A 302 -15.11 6.24 -4.07
CA ASN A 302 -15.84 7.17 -3.22
C ASN A 302 -15.63 6.87 -1.71
N GLU A 303 -14.44 6.40 -1.36
CA GLU A 303 -14.10 5.87 -0.03
C GLU A 303 -14.34 6.87 1.11
N SER A 304 -14.12 8.17 0.87
CA SER A 304 -14.39 9.23 1.86
C SER A 304 -15.87 9.39 2.24
N THR A 305 -16.78 8.68 1.56
CA THR A 305 -18.19 8.57 1.97
C THR A 305 -18.34 7.65 3.19
N TYR A 306 -17.39 6.74 3.42
CA TYR A 306 -17.45 5.70 4.44
C TYR A 306 -16.56 5.99 5.64
N TYR A 307 -15.31 6.44 5.42
CA TYR A 307 -14.31 6.60 6.46
C TYR A 307 -13.35 7.77 6.22
N MET A 308 -12.69 8.22 7.30
CA MET A 308 -11.81 9.39 7.31
C MET A 308 -10.33 9.03 7.21
N GLU A 309 -9.48 10.05 7.02
CA GLU A 309 -8.02 9.92 6.93
C GLU A 309 -7.42 9.44 8.26
N GLY A 310 -6.56 8.41 8.19
CA GLY A 310 -6.07 7.66 9.34
C GLY A 310 -5.36 8.50 10.41
N ASN A 311 -5.72 8.26 11.68
CA ASN A 311 -5.24 9.00 12.84
C ASN A 311 -4.03 8.36 13.57
N LEU A 312 -3.49 7.25 13.05
CA LEU A 312 -2.42 6.46 13.71
C LEU A 312 -1.00 6.76 13.20
N GLY A 313 -0.86 7.62 12.19
CA GLY A 313 0.44 7.98 11.62
C GLY A 313 1.06 6.85 10.79
N HIS A 314 2.31 6.49 11.08
CA HIS A 314 3.08 5.55 10.25
C HIS A 314 3.72 4.43 11.10
N PRO A 315 2.93 3.59 11.79
CA PRO A 315 3.44 2.56 12.69
C PRO A 315 4.24 1.48 11.95
N VAL A 316 5.28 0.97 12.61
CA VAL A 316 6.13 -0.12 12.12
C VAL A 316 6.12 -1.24 13.16
N PHE A 317 5.76 -2.45 12.72
CA PHE A 317 5.55 -3.60 13.58
C PHE A 317 6.80 -4.47 13.61
N GLN A 318 7.44 -4.58 14.77
CA GLN A 318 8.54 -5.51 14.98
C GLN A 318 7.98 -6.93 15.15
N THR A 319 8.35 -7.83 14.24
CA THR A 319 8.00 -9.26 14.30
C THR A 319 9.27 -10.11 14.51
N GLN A 320 9.13 -11.41 14.77
CA GLN A 320 10.29 -12.32 14.79
C GLN A 320 11.00 -12.43 13.42
N PHE A 321 10.30 -12.06 12.34
CA PHE A 321 10.74 -12.19 10.95
C PHE A 321 11.25 -10.88 10.32
N GLY A 322 11.19 -9.74 11.04
CA GLY A 322 11.60 -8.42 10.55
C GLY A 322 10.67 -7.28 10.98
N ARG A 323 11.03 -6.05 10.64
CA ARG A 323 10.17 -4.86 10.83
C ARG A 323 9.31 -4.61 9.60
N ILE A 324 7.99 -4.67 9.76
CA ILE A 324 7.04 -4.53 8.65
C ILE A 324 6.12 -3.31 8.83
N ALA A 325 5.66 -2.77 7.72
CA ALA A 325 4.67 -1.69 7.67
C ALA A 325 3.61 -1.97 6.59
N VAL A 326 2.48 -1.24 6.65
CA VAL A 326 1.39 -1.40 5.68
C VAL A 326 0.93 -0.03 5.16
N ASN A 327 1.31 0.28 3.91
CA ASN A 327 0.82 1.43 3.18
C ASN A 327 -0.46 1.06 2.42
N ILE A 328 -1.63 1.38 2.97
CA ILE A 328 -2.90 0.92 2.41
C ILE A 328 -3.27 1.67 1.11
N CYS A 329 -3.37 0.92 0.02
CA CYS A 329 -3.90 1.29 -1.30
C CYS A 329 -3.49 2.65 -1.84
N TYR A 330 -4.38 3.66 -1.77
CA TYR A 330 -4.20 5.00 -2.34
C TYR A 330 -3.03 5.78 -1.71
N GLY A 331 -2.57 5.35 -0.53
CA GLY A 331 -1.31 5.78 0.04
C GLY A 331 -0.07 5.43 -0.81
N ARG A 332 -0.19 4.57 -1.84
CA ARG A 332 0.88 4.29 -2.83
C ARG A 332 1.29 5.51 -3.64
N HIS A 333 0.35 6.41 -3.93
CA HIS A 333 0.56 7.64 -4.72
C HIS A 333 1.34 8.73 -3.98
N HIS A 334 1.69 8.49 -2.70
CA HIS A 334 2.21 9.51 -1.79
C HIS A 334 3.63 9.13 -1.33
N PRO A 335 4.70 9.64 -1.97
CA PRO A 335 6.08 9.34 -1.61
C PRO A 335 6.42 9.57 -0.13
N LEU A 336 5.85 10.63 0.48
CA LEU A 336 6.03 10.93 1.91
C LEU A 336 5.46 9.84 2.83
N ASN A 337 4.37 9.18 2.46
CA ASN A 337 3.76 8.10 3.25
C ASN A 337 4.68 6.87 3.28
N TRP A 338 5.26 6.49 2.14
CA TRP A 338 6.32 5.47 2.08
C TRP A 338 7.57 5.86 2.89
N LEU A 339 7.99 7.12 2.76
CA LEU A 339 9.16 7.67 3.46
C LEU A 339 9.01 7.60 4.97
N MET A 340 7.87 7.99 5.53
CA MET A 340 7.65 7.97 6.98
C MET A 340 7.69 6.55 7.57
N TYR A 341 7.16 5.54 6.87
CA TYR A 341 7.32 4.14 7.28
C TYR A 341 8.79 3.69 7.25
N SER A 342 9.58 4.17 6.29
CA SER A 342 11.01 3.83 6.15
C SER A 342 11.93 4.57 7.14
N ILE A 343 11.59 5.82 7.49
CA ILE A 343 12.21 6.59 8.59
C ILE A 343 11.93 5.89 9.92
N ASN A 344 10.70 5.41 10.13
CA ASN A 344 10.33 4.59 11.29
C ASN A 344 10.91 3.15 11.24
N GLY A 345 11.79 2.86 10.28
CA GLY A 345 12.66 1.69 10.29
C GLY A 345 12.12 0.44 9.61
N ALA A 346 11.04 0.53 8.82
CA ALA A 346 10.48 -0.60 8.09
C ALA A 346 11.50 -1.23 7.12
N GLU A 347 11.60 -2.56 7.16
CA GLU A 347 12.44 -3.37 6.26
C GLU A 347 11.62 -3.85 5.05
N VAL A 348 10.32 -4.09 5.26
CA VAL A 348 9.34 -4.43 4.22
C VAL A 348 8.06 -3.61 4.41
N ILE A 349 7.56 -3.00 3.34
CA ILE A 349 6.29 -2.25 3.33
C ILE A 349 5.29 -2.96 2.41
N PHE A 350 4.22 -3.51 2.98
CA PHE A 350 3.10 -4.07 2.24
C PHE A 350 2.20 -2.96 1.68
N ASN A 351 1.69 -3.13 0.48
CA ASN A 351 0.72 -2.24 -0.16
C ASN A 351 -0.51 -3.01 -0.66
N PRO A 352 -1.39 -3.42 0.27
CA PRO A 352 -2.68 -4.00 -0.08
C PRO A 352 -3.54 -2.95 -0.77
N SER A 353 -4.04 -3.28 -1.96
CA SER A 353 -4.87 -2.41 -2.80
C SER A 353 -6.06 -3.16 -3.37
N ALA A 354 -7.11 -2.40 -3.68
CA ALA A 354 -8.09 -2.73 -4.70
C ALA A 354 -8.13 -1.55 -5.68
N THR A 355 -7.80 -1.78 -6.95
CA THR A 355 -7.72 -0.72 -7.97
C THR A 355 -7.91 -1.24 -9.39
N ILE A 356 -8.47 -0.43 -10.27
CA ILE A 356 -8.97 -0.81 -11.60
C ILE A 356 -8.49 0.11 -12.71
N GLY A 357 -8.63 -0.34 -13.96
CA GLY A 357 -8.59 0.53 -15.14
C GLY A 357 -7.20 0.97 -15.61
N VAL A 358 -7.13 1.30 -16.90
CA VAL A 358 -5.89 1.53 -17.66
C VAL A 358 -4.99 2.62 -17.05
N LEU A 359 -5.57 3.68 -16.49
CA LEU A 359 -4.82 4.78 -15.87
C LEU A 359 -4.17 4.40 -14.53
N SER A 360 -4.78 3.49 -13.74
CA SER A 360 -4.13 2.95 -12.55
C SER A 360 -3.08 1.90 -12.91
N GLU A 361 -3.37 1.08 -13.90
CA GLU A 361 -2.50 -0.04 -14.30
C GLU A 361 -1.15 0.43 -14.85
N SER A 362 -1.10 1.58 -15.53
CA SER A 362 0.16 2.17 -16.00
C SER A 362 1.06 2.70 -14.87
N LEU A 363 0.48 3.10 -13.74
CA LEU A 363 1.20 3.54 -12.54
C LEU A 363 1.68 2.36 -11.67
N TRP A 364 0.92 1.26 -11.66
CA TRP A 364 1.17 0.07 -10.84
C TRP A 364 2.60 -0.46 -10.85
N PRO A 365 3.31 -0.62 -12.00
CA PRO A 365 4.68 -1.12 -12.00
C PRO A 365 5.74 -0.10 -11.56
N ILE A 366 5.34 1.17 -11.37
CA ILE A 366 6.21 2.32 -11.08
C ILE A 366 6.22 2.61 -9.57
N GLU A 367 5.05 2.83 -8.96
CA GLU A 367 4.94 3.53 -7.67
C GLU A 367 5.58 2.76 -6.51
N ALA A 368 5.14 1.53 -6.23
CA ALA A 368 5.73 0.72 -5.17
C ALA A 368 7.19 0.33 -5.47
N ARG A 369 7.59 0.26 -6.75
CA ARG A 369 8.97 -0.01 -7.14
C ARG A 369 9.89 1.19 -6.85
N ASN A 370 9.45 2.40 -7.19
CA ASN A 370 10.15 3.63 -6.87
C ASN A 370 10.25 3.81 -5.34
N ALA A 371 9.20 3.48 -4.60
CA ALA A 371 9.24 3.46 -3.15
C ALA A 371 10.32 2.51 -2.60
N ALA A 372 10.49 1.29 -3.12
CA ALA A 372 11.56 0.38 -2.69
C ALA A 372 12.96 0.99 -2.87
N ILE A 373 13.22 1.58 -4.05
CA ILE A 373 14.49 2.22 -4.43
C ILE A 373 14.80 3.43 -3.54
N ALA A 374 13.85 4.35 -3.41
CA ALA A 374 14.06 5.61 -2.66
C ALA A 374 14.25 5.37 -1.16
N ASN A 375 13.68 4.28 -0.63
CA ASN A 375 13.59 4.01 0.81
C ASN A 375 14.47 2.87 1.31
N HIS A 376 15.27 2.24 0.43
CA HIS A 376 16.13 1.10 0.74
C HIS A 376 15.41 -0.05 1.49
N CYS A 377 14.15 -0.29 1.13
CA CYS A 377 13.29 -1.31 1.75
C CYS A 377 12.66 -2.20 0.66
N PHE A 378 12.19 -3.39 1.02
CA PHE A 378 11.34 -4.15 0.10
C PHE A 378 9.92 -3.57 0.10
N THR A 379 9.23 -3.65 -1.03
CA THR A 379 7.79 -3.32 -1.13
C THR A 379 7.01 -4.47 -1.73
N CYS A 380 5.82 -4.73 -1.18
CA CYS A 380 4.98 -5.86 -1.52
C CYS A 380 3.61 -5.37 -2.00
N ALA A 381 3.45 -5.12 -3.29
CA ALA A 381 2.25 -4.56 -3.90
C ALA A 381 1.24 -5.67 -4.21
N ILE A 382 0.01 -5.53 -3.71
CA ILE A 382 -1.06 -6.53 -3.85
C ILE A 382 -2.30 -5.85 -4.41
N ASN A 383 -2.88 -6.37 -5.49
CA ASN A 383 -4.17 -5.91 -5.99
C ASN A 383 -5.17 -7.08 -6.05
N ARG A 384 -6.45 -6.74 -5.92
CA ARG A 384 -7.59 -7.62 -6.21
C ARG A 384 -7.57 -8.12 -7.66
N VAL A 385 -8.32 -9.20 -7.93
CA VAL A 385 -8.56 -9.72 -9.30
C VAL A 385 -10.04 -9.92 -9.57
N GLY A 386 -10.44 -9.84 -10.84
CA GLY A 386 -11.80 -10.13 -11.31
C GLY A 386 -12.68 -8.90 -11.47
N GLU A 387 -13.97 -9.13 -11.65
CA GLU A 387 -15.00 -8.10 -11.83
C GLU A 387 -16.07 -8.27 -10.76
N GLU A 388 -16.56 -7.15 -10.21
CA GLU A 388 -17.60 -7.13 -9.18
C GLU A 388 -18.81 -6.35 -9.67
N PHE A 389 -20.00 -6.96 -9.52
CA PHE A 389 -21.28 -6.44 -9.99
C PHE A 389 -22.22 -6.23 -8.80
N PHE A 390 -22.86 -5.07 -8.73
CA PHE A 390 -23.69 -4.66 -7.61
C PHE A 390 -25.20 -4.68 -7.93
N PRO A 391 -26.09 -4.78 -6.93
CA PRO A 391 -27.54 -4.95 -7.18
C PRO A 391 -28.16 -3.72 -7.84
N ASN A 392 -27.78 -2.53 -7.36
CA ASN A 392 -28.30 -1.24 -7.76
C ASN A 392 -27.34 -0.51 -8.71
N GLU A 393 -27.87 0.43 -9.48
CA GLU A 393 -27.09 1.22 -10.44
C GLU A 393 -26.44 2.44 -9.79
N PHE A 394 -25.15 2.66 -10.06
CA PHE A 394 -24.37 3.79 -9.56
C PHE A 394 -23.66 4.55 -10.69
N THR A 395 -22.99 5.66 -10.38
CA THR A 395 -22.34 6.54 -11.36
C THR A 395 -20.92 6.94 -10.97
N SER A 396 -19.99 6.72 -11.91
CA SER A 396 -18.55 6.97 -11.80
C SER A 396 -18.14 8.45 -11.83
N GLY A 397 -19.10 9.38 -11.93
CA GLY A 397 -18.83 10.83 -11.99
C GLY A 397 -18.22 11.33 -13.31
N ASP A 398 -18.16 10.50 -14.35
CA ASP A 398 -17.50 10.78 -15.63
C ASP A 398 -18.46 11.20 -16.77
N GLY A 399 -19.75 11.39 -16.45
CA GLY A 399 -20.80 11.75 -17.40
C GLY A 399 -21.37 10.59 -18.22
N LYS A 400 -20.96 9.33 -17.98
CA LYS A 400 -21.62 8.16 -18.58
C LYS A 400 -22.96 7.86 -17.90
N LYS A 401 -23.70 6.90 -18.47
CA LYS A 401 -24.90 6.32 -17.86
C LYS A 401 -24.57 5.60 -16.55
N ALA A 402 -25.57 5.48 -15.68
CA ALA A 402 -25.49 4.59 -14.54
C ALA A 402 -25.33 3.12 -14.99
N HIS A 403 -24.66 2.32 -14.16
CA HIS A 403 -24.26 0.94 -14.46
C HIS A 403 -24.10 0.15 -13.16
N ARG A 404 -23.73 -1.14 -13.24
CA ARG A 404 -23.65 -2.05 -12.08
C ARG A 404 -22.28 -2.70 -11.89
N ASP A 405 -21.42 -2.65 -12.92
CA ASP A 405 -20.07 -3.17 -12.91
C ASP A 405 -19.09 -2.17 -12.30
N PHE A 406 -18.39 -2.54 -11.22
CA PHE A 406 -17.28 -1.72 -10.73
C PHE A 406 -16.15 -1.62 -11.76
N GLY A 407 -16.06 -2.61 -12.64
CA GLY A 407 -14.97 -2.79 -13.59
C GLY A 407 -13.94 -3.80 -13.11
N TYR A 408 -12.84 -3.88 -13.85
CA TYR A 408 -11.89 -4.98 -13.80
C TYR A 408 -10.69 -4.69 -12.88
N PHE A 409 -10.57 -5.46 -11.80
CA PHE A 409 -9.40 -5.52 -10.94
C PHE A 409 -8.31 -6.37 -11.61
N TYR A 410 -7.12 -5.79 -11.77
CA TYR A 410 -6.08 -6.30 -12.68
C TYR A 410 -4.93 -7.08 -12.01
N GLY A 411 -5.05 -7.47 -10.74
CA GLY A 411 -4.07 -8.31 -10.04
C GLY A 411 -2.65 -7.79 -10.19
N SER A 412 -1.79 -8.56 -10.87
CA SER A 412 -0.40 -8.14 -11.14
C SER A 412 0.40 -7.89 -9.86
N SER A 413 0.06 -8.57 -8.75
CA SER A 413 0.72 -8.43 -7.46
C SER A 413 2.20 -8.83 -7.56
N TYR A 414 3.09 -8.08 -6.90
CA TYR A 414 4.53 -8.22 -7.07
C TYR A 414 5.34 -7.75 -5.86
N VAL A 415 6.60 -8.18 -5.78
CA VAL A 415 7.59 -7.65 -4.81
C VAL A 415 8.69 -6.88 -5.54
N ALA A 416 9.07 -5.72 -5.01
CA ALA A 416 10.26 -4.97 -5.43
C ALA A 416 11.27 -4.87 -4.29
N ALA A 417 12.54 -4.79 -4.65
CA ALA A 417 13.68 -4.85 -3.75
C ALA A 417 14.44 -3.51 -3.66
N PRO A 418 15.24 -3.29 -2.60
CA PRO A 418 16.04 -2.06 -2.40
C PRO A 418 16.94 -1.71 -3.59
N ASP A 419 17.49 -2.71 -4.28
CA ASP A 419 18.39 -2.57 -5.43
C ASP A 419 17.67 -2.16 -6.74
N GLY A 420 16.35 -1.95 -6.67
CA GLY A 420 15.50 -1.62 -7.81
C GLY A 420 15.11 -2.82 -8.68
N SER A 421 15.54 -4.03 -8.36
CA SER A 421 15.01 -5.25 -8.97
C SER A 421 13.59 -5.55 -8.46
N ARG A 422 12.85 -6.41 -9.17
CA ARG A 422 11.46 -6.78 -8.84
C ARG A 422 11.07 -8.12 -9.45
N THR A 423 10.05 -8.76 -8.89
CA THR A 423 9.44 -9.95 -9.47
C THR A 423 8.61 -9.60 -10.71
N PRO A 424 8.31 -10.59 -11.57
CA PRO A 424 7.11 -10.56 -12.40
C PRO A 424 5.86 -10.28 -11.55
N GLY A 425 4.80 -9.79 -12.18
CA GLY A 425 3.48 -9.80 -11.55
C GLY A 425 2.88 -11.21 -11.58
N LEU A 426 2.01 -11.52 -10.62
CA LEU A 426 1.01 -12.59 -10.77
C LEU A 426 0.03 -12.26 -11.92
N SER A 427 -0.82 -13.23 -12.27
CA SER A 427 -1.91 -13.07 -13.23
C SER A 427 -2.76 -11.81 -13.01
N ARG A 428 -3.34 -11.31 -14.11
CA ARG A 428 -4.33 -10.22 -14.09
C ARG A 428 -5.75 -10.69 -13.73
N ASN A 429 -6.08 -11.97 -14.00
CA ASN A 429 -7.45 -12.51 -13.90
C ASN A 429 -7.64 -13.69 -12.93
N ARG A 430 -6.56 -14.31 -12.42
CA ARG A 430 -6.64 -15.45 -11.50
C ARG A 430 -6.23 -15.08 -10.08
N ASP A 431 -6.91 -15.70 -9.13
CA ASP A 431 -6.45 -15.80 -7.74
C ASP A 431 -5.03 -16.37 -7.74
N GLY A 432 -4.19 -15.94 -6.79
CA GLY A 432 -2.80 -16.36 -6.76
C GLY A 432 -2.06 -16.05 -5.47
N LEU A 433 -1.03 -16.84 -5.25
CA LEU A 433 -0.07 -16.74 -4.15
C LEU A 433 1.34 -16.53 -4.72
N LEU A 434 1.94 -15.39 -4.39
CA LEU A 434 3.33 -15.07 -4.69
C LEU A 434 4.17 -15.29 -3.44
N VAL A 435 5.00 -16.35 -3.46
CA VAL A 435 5.99 -16.64 -2.42
C VAL A 435 7.31 -15.95 -2.79
N THR A 436 7.82 -15.11 -1.91
CA THR A 436 9.08 -14.38 -2.16
C THR A 436 10.04 -14.49 -0.99
N GLU A 437 11.22 -15.07 -1.23
CA GLU A 437 12.31 -15.17 -0.26
C GLU A 437 13.20 -13.92 -0.33
N LEU A 438 13.40 -13.23 0.79
CA LEU A 438 14.14 -11.98 0.90
C LEU A 438 15.28 -12.15 1.92
N ASP A 439 16.50 -11.72 1.63
CA ASP A 439 17.47 -11.40 2.68
C ASP A 439 17.34 -9.92 3.08
N LEU A 440 16.86 -9.67 4.30
CA LEU A 440 16.67 -8.31 4.83
C LEU A 440 17.98 -7.54 5.04
N ASN A 441 19.14 -8.17 4.94
CA ASN A 441 20.42 -7.47 4.92
C ASN A 441 20.61 -6.61 3.66
N LEU A 442 19.94 -6.94 2.53
CA LEU A 442 20.01 -6.15 1.29
C LEU A 442 19.59 -4.69 1.51
N CYS A 443 18.64 -4.44 2.41
CA CYS A 443 18.21 -3.09 2.81
C CYS A 443 19.37 -2.24 3.34
N ARG A 444 20.27 -2.82 4.14
CA ARG A 444 21.49 -2.12 4.60
C ARG A 444 22.48 -1.98 3.46
N GLN A 445 22.76 -3.05 2.72
CA GLN A 445 23.82 -3.05 1.72
C GLN A 445 23.59 -2.02 0.61
N VAL A 446 22.35 -1.81 0.16
CA VAL A 446 22.02 -0.75 -0.80
C VAL A 446 22.07 0.64 -0.15
N ASN A 447 21.63 0.78 1.11
CA ASN A 447 21.75 2.02 1.86
C ASN A 447 23.21 2.48 2.02
N ASP A 448 24.12 1.57 2.37
CA ASP A 448 25.53 1.86 2.61
C ASP A 448 26.29 2.23 1.32
N ILE A 449 25.76 1.84 0.15
CA ILE A 449 26.29 2.23 -1.17
C ILE A 449 25.74 3.60 -1.63
N TRP A 450 24.44 3.84 -1.47
CA TRP A 450 23.76 4.99 -2.09
C TRP A 450 23.46 6.17 -1.14
N GLY A 451 23.32 5.92 0.17
CA GLY A 451 23.21 6.96 1.20
C GLY A 451 21.97 7.86 1.15
N PHE A 452 20.92 7.50 0.39
CA PHE A 452 19.76 8.39 0.14
C PHE A 452 19.09 8.95 1.41
N LYS A 453 19.04 8.19 2.52
CA LYS A 453 18.37 8.62 3.76
C LYS A 453 19.11 9.73 4.51
N ASP A 454 20.39 9.93 4.25
CA ASP A 454 21.33 10.47 5.24
C ASP A 454 21.66 11.97 5.09
N ARG A 455 21.11 12.66 4.06
CA ARG A 455 21.65 13.97 3.61
C ARG A 455 20.68 15.14 3.35
N SER A 456 19.38 15.03 3.62
CA SER A 456 18.44 16.15 3.35
C SER A 456 17.24 16.31 4.31
N GLN A 457 16.93 15.33 5.15
CA GLN A 457 15.65 15.27 5.88
C GLN A 457 15.33 16.51 6.73
N GLU A 458 16.31 17.08 7.45
CA GLU A 458 16.09 18.27 8.29
C GLU A 458 15.69 19.51 7.46
N MET A 459 16.26 19.65 6.26
CA MET A 459 15.91 20.72 5.33
C MET A 459 14.49 20.53 4.79
N GLU A 460 14.13 19.30 4.42
CA GLU A 460 12.78 18.95 3.94
C GLU A 460 11.71 19.17 5.02
N PHE A 461 11.95 18.71 6.25
CA PHE A 461 11.06 18.98 7.39
C PHE A 461 10.94 20.49 7.68
N THR A 462 11.99 21.27 7.48
CA THR A 462 11.97 22.73 7.66
C THR A 462 11.16 23.43 6.58
N VAL A 463 11.26 22.99 5.31
CA VAL A 463 10.42 23.47 4.21
C VAL A 463 8.95 23.12 4.45
N LEU A 464 8.64 21.87 4.83
CA LEU A 464 7.27 21.43 5.10
C LEU A 464 6.64 22.17 6.30
N LYS A 465 7.39 22.39 7.39
CA LYS A 465 6.97 23.24 8.51
C LYS A 465 6.68 24.67 8.04
N SER A 466 7.54 25.24 7.20
CA SER A 466 7.36 26.59 6.64
C SER A 466 6.10 26.67 5.78
N MET A 467 5.85 25.69 4.90
CA MET A 467 4.62 25.62 4.09
C MET A 467 3.35 25.50 4.94
N ASN A 468 3.37 24.72 6.02
CA ASN A 468 2.26 24.60 6.97
C ASN A 468 2.01 25.91 7.75
N VAL A 469 3.08 26.64 8.12
CA VAL A 469 2.95 27.99 8.70
C VAL A 469 2.38 28.98 7.69
N LEU A 470 2.83 28.96 6.44
CA LEU A 470 2.33 29.84 5.37
C LEU A 470 0.86 29.58 5.07
N SER A 471 0.43 28.32 4.97
CA SER A 471 -0.98 27.96 4.74
C SER A 471 -1.91 28.38 5.89
N ARG A 472 -1.43 28.34 7.13
CA ARG A 472 -2.16 28.81 8.32
C ARG A 472 -2.14 30.33 8.52
N THR A 473 -1.24 31.07 7.86
CA THR A 473 -1.06 32.52 8.07
C THR A 473 -1.37 33.37 6.83
N GLY A 474 -1.66 32.76 5.68
CA GLY A 474 -2.06 33.46 4.45
C GLY A 474 -0.96 34.31 3.80
N LYS A 475 0.32 34.11 4.18
CA LYS A 475 1.45 34.90 3.68
C LYS A 475 2.13 34.25 2.47
N ASN A 476 2.60 35.07 1.53
CA ASN A 476 3.33 34.61 0.35
C ASN A 476 4.78 34.21 0.68
N LEU A 477 5.30 33.19 -0.03
CA LEU A 477 6.66 32.63 0.15
C LEU A 477 7.79 33.68 0.03
N THR A 478 7.58 34.74 -0.76
CA THR A 478 8.58 35.79 -1.05
C THR A 478 9.04 36.60 0.17
N SER A 479 8.46 36.36 1.35
CA SER A 479 8.72 37.11 2.59
C SER A 479 9.79 36.51 3.52
N TYR A 480 10.29 35.29 3.26
CA TYR A 480 11.25 34.61 4.15
C TYR A 480 12.69 34.56 3.57
N PRO A 481 13.73 34.87 4.38
CA PRO A 481 15.10 35.05 3.88
C PRO A 481 15.77 33.76 3.41
N THR A 482 15.33 32.58 3.86
CA THR A 482 15.88 31.28 3.45
C THR A 482 15.69 30.97 1.95
N CYS A 483 14.73 31.61 1.27
CA CYS A 483 14.58 31.49 -0.19
C CYS A 483 15.60 32.30 -1.00
N LYS A 484 16.45 33.14 -0.39
CA LYS A 484 17.49 33.92 -1.11
C LYS A 484 18.77 33.14 -1.48
N LEU A 485 18.80 31.82 -1.24
CA LEU A 485 19.90 30.95 -1.67
C LEU A 485 19.69 30.32 -3.06
N MET A 486 18.62 30.71 -3.78
CA MET A 486 18.32 30.27 -5.15
C MET A 486 17.81 31.45 -6.02
N SER A 487 18.54 32.57 -6.02
CA SER A 487 18.31 33.73 -6.88
C SER A 487 19.63 34.32 -7.37
#